data_AF-A0A2S7WTJ6-F1
#
_entry.id   AF-A0A2S7WTJ6-F1
#
_cell.length_a   1.000
_cell.length_b   1.000
_cell.length_c   1.000
_cell.angle_alpha   90.00
_cell.angle_beta   90.00
_cell.angle_gamma   90.00
#
_symmetry.space_group_name_H-M   'P 1'
#
loop_
_entity.id
_entity.type
_entity.pdbx_description
1 polymer ?
#
loop_
_entity_poly.entity_id
_entity_poly.type
_entity_poly.pdbx_seq_one_letter_code
_entity_poly.pdbx_strand_id
1 'polypeptide(L)'
;MCNTCKTYALTFNNVFFQFTKEQLYKFKVYVSQIDVDYWLDYNSCSAQKRKIPIPTSHQNLVLIFDIYELKALRILLGIDLNGFQDEIIEPADIDYPLILN
;
A
#
# COMPACT_ATOMS: atom_id res chain seq x y z
N MET A 1 -1.14 -0.88 -21.07
CA MET A 1 -2.48 -0.38 -21.44
C MET A 1 -3.11 -1.41 -22.37
N CYS A 2 -4.32 -1.90 -22.09
CA CYS A 2 -4.99 -2.82 -23.01
C CYS A 2 -5.60 -2.02 -24.17
N ASN A 3 -5.12 -2.22 -25.40
CA ASN A 3 -5.56 -1.44 -26.56
C ASN A 3 -7.03 -1.70 -26.94
N THR A 4 -7.54 -2.89 -26.64
CA THR A 4 -8.93 -3.28 -26.96
C THR A 4 -9.92 -2.71 -25.95
N CYS A 5 -9.59 -2.76 -24.66
CA CYS A 5 -10.51 -2.39 -23.57
C CYS A 5 -10.30 -0.96 -23.05
N LYS A 6 -9.21 -0.28 -23.45
CA LYS A 6 -8.77 1.04 -22.93
C LYS A 6 -8.65 1.11 -21.40
N THR A 7 -8.47 -0.04 -20.75
CA THR A 7 -8.29 -0.15 -19.31
C THR A 7 -6.84 -0.42 -18.93
N TYR A 8 -6.51 -0.02 -17.70
CA TYR A 8 -5.27 -0.34 -17.01
C TYR A 8 -5.58 -1.43 -15.99
N ALA A 9 -4.85 -2.54 -16.08
CA ALA A 9 -4.91 -3.63 -15.11
C ALA A 9 -3.71 -3.49 -14.17
N LEU A 10 -3.97 -3.60 -12.88
CA LEU A 10 -2.96 -3.56 -11.83
C LEU A 10 -3.24 -4.70 -10.87
N THR A 11 -2.23 -5.54 -10.61
CA THR A 11 -2.33 -6.60 -9.60
C THR A 11 -1.37 -6.26 -8.48
N PHE A 12 -1.86 -6.27 -7.24
CA PHE A 12 -1.05 -6.06 -6.06
C PHE A 12 -1.52 -7.00 -4.95
N ASN A 13 -0.62 -7.87 -4.47
CA ASN A 13 -0.95 -9.00 -3.60
C ASN A 13 -2.14 -9.82 -4.13
N ASN A 14 -3.22 -9.91 -3.35
CA ASN A 14 -4.42 -10.66 -3.70
C ASN A 14 -5.52 -9.79 -4.35
N VAL A 15 -5.19 -8.55 -4.73
CA VAL A 15 -6.15 -7.58 -5.27
C VAL A 15 -5.85 -7.31 -6.75
N PHE A 16 -6.88 -7.45 -7.58
CA PHE A 16 -6.86 -7.08 -8.99
C PHE A 16 -7.69 -5.82 -9.22
N PHE A 17 -7.06 -4.78 -9.73
CA PHE A 17 -7.70 -3.54 -10.09
C PHE A 17 -7.81 -3.40 -11.60
N GLN A 18 -8.96 -2.93 -12.05
CA GLN A 18 -9.17 -2.51 -13.42
C GLN A 18 -9.69 -1.08 -13.44
N PHE A 19 -8.91 -0.20 -14.03
CA PHE A 19 -9.18 1.23 -14.05
C PHE A 19 -9.32 1.75 -15.48
N THR A 20 -10.19 2.75 -15.69
CA THR A 20 -10.02 3.70 -16.79
C THR A 20 -8.83 4.62 -16.52
N LYS A 21 -8.37 5.37 -17.54
CA LYS A 21 -7.27 6.34 -17.36
C LYS A 21 -7.55 7.36 -16.25
N GLU A 22 -8.79 7.87 -16.19
CA GLU A 22 -9.20 8.86 -15.19
C GLU A 22 -9.27 8.25 -13.80
N GLN A 23 -9.82 7.04 -13.67
CA GLN A 23 -9.88 6.33 -12.39
C GLN A 23 -8.48 6.04 -11.86
N LEU A 24 -7.57 5.59 -12.71
CA LEU A 24 -6.17 5.35 -12.33
C LEU A 24 -5.51 6.64 -11.84
N TYR A 25 -5.73 7.76 -12.53
CA TYR A 25 -5.18 9.05 -12.11
C TYR A 25 -5.70 9.49 -10.75
N LYS A 26 -7.02 9.42 -10.53
CA LYS A 26 -7.64 9.72 -9.23
C LYS A 26 -7.11 8.81 -8.12
N PHE A 27 -6.96 7.51 -8.42
CA PHE A 27 -6.39 6.54 -7.49
C PHE A 27 -4.95 6.89 -7.12
N LYS A 28 -4.10 7.26 -8.10
CA LYS A 28 -2.74 7.72 -7.83
C LYS A 28 -2.70 8.95 -6.92
N VAL A 29 -3.53 9.96 -7.20
CA VAL A 29 -3.62 11.17 -6.38
C VAL A 29 -4.05 10.83 -4.96
N TYR A 30 -5.06 9.97 -4.81
CA TYR A 30 -5.50 9.51 -3.49
C TYR A 30 -4.37 8.83 -2.71
N VAL A 31 -3.69 7.84 -3.31
CA VAL A 31 -2.60 7.11 -2.65
C VAL A 31 -1.40 8.02 -2.32
N SER A 32 -1.13 9.05 -3.13
CA SER A 32 -0.09 10.04 -2.84
C SER A 32 -0.41 10.94 -1.64
N GLN A 33 -1.70 11.14 -1.33
CA GLN A 33 -2.14 11.99 -0.22
C GLN A 33 -2.23 11.24 1.11
N ILE A 34 -2.07 9.90 1.11
CA ILE A 34 -2.00 9.13 2.35
C ILE A 34 -0.71 9.52 3.07
N ASP A 35 -0.87 10.18 4.21
CA ASP A 35 0.23 10.60 5.07
C ASP A 35 0.77 9.38 5.84
N VAL A 36 1.94 8.89 5.43
CA VAL A 36 2.60 7.73 6.03
C VAL A 36 3.22 8.09 7.38
N ASP A 37 3.72 9.33 7.52
CA ASP A 37 4.41 9.81 8.72
C ASP A 37 3.42 9.95 9.88
N TYR A 38 2.20 10.38 9.61
CA TYR A 38 1.09 10.36 10.59
C TYR A 38 0.85 8.96 11.18
N TRP A 39 1.03 7.90 10.39
CA TRP A 39 0.89 6.52 10.88
C TRP A 39 2.13 6.01 11.61
N LEU A 40 3.32 6.54 11.31
CA LEU A 40 4.59 6.20 11.94
C LEU A 40 4.76 6.87 13.32
N ASP A 41 4.50 8.17 13.42
CA ASP A 41 4.81 8.99 14.62
C ASP A 41 4.01 8.60 15.86
N TYR A 42 2.83 8.01 15.68
CA TYR A 42 2.00 7.58 16.81
C TYR A 42 2.53 6.29 17.50
N ASN A 43 3.64 5.70 17.03
CA ASN A 43 4.00 4.32 17.35
C ASN A 43 5.29 4.10 18.16
N SER A 44 5.76 5.09 18.93
CA SER A 44 6.92 4.86 19.83
C SER A 44 6.66 3.84 20.96
N CYS A 45 5.44 3.31 21.11
CA CYS A 45 5.07 2.46 22.25
C CYS A 45 4.26 1.18 21.94
N SER A 46 3.96 0.83 20.67
CA SER A 46 3.17 -0.40 20.40
C SER A 46 3.80 -1.31 19.34
N ALA A 47 4.09 -2.55 19.75
CA ALA A 47 4.69 -3.61 18.93
C ALA A 47 3.73 -4.23 17.89
N GLN A 48 2.60 -3.59 17.58
CA GLN A 48 1.64 -4.09 16.59
C GLN A 48 1.74 -3.29 15.29
N LYS A 49 2.03 -3.96 14.18
CA LYS A 49 1.99 -3.37 12.85
C LYS A 49 0.57 -2.89 12.53
N ARG A 50 0.40 -1.59 12.37
CA ARG A 50 -0.90 -0.99 12.04
C ARG A 50 -1.26 -1.28 10.59
N LYS A 51 -2.56 -1.54 10.42
CA LYS A 51 -3.25 -1.85 9.18
C LYS A 51 -3.93 -0.58 8.69
N ILE A 52 -3.55 -0.09 7.51
CA ILE A 52 -4.04 1.13 6.86
C ILE A 52 -5.24 0.77 5.97
N PRO A 53 -6.47 1.19 6.33
CA PRO A 53 -7.64 0.94 5.52
C PRO A 53 -7.71 1.94 4.35
N ILE A 54 -7.72 1.43 3.13
CA ILE A 54 -8.07 2.16 1.91
C ILE A 54 -9.54 1.82 1.57
N PRO A 55 -10.49 2.74 1.80
CA PRO A 55 -11.88 2.53 1.43
C PRO A 55 -12.01 2.44 -0.08
N THR A 56 -12.81 1.50 -0.55
CA THR A 56 -13.15 1.39 -1.98
C THR A 56 -14.49 2.09 -2.25
N SER A 57 -14.84 2.24 -3.53
CA SER A 57 -16.16 2.76 -3.92
C SER A 57 -17.32 1.84 -3.51
N HIS A 58 -17.05 0.58 -3.16
CA HIS A 58 -18.04 -0.31 -2.59
C HIS A 58 -18.06 -0.14 -1.06
N GLN A 59 -19.22 0.22 -0.51
CA GLN A 59 -19.42 0.51 0.92
C GLN A 59 -18.99 -0.62 1.86
N ASN A 60 -18.95 -1.87 1.37
CA ASN A 60 -18.64 -3.06 2.16
C ASN A 60 -17.26 -3.67 1.82
N LEU A 61 -16.40 -2.94 1.11
CA LEU A 61 -15.06 -3.40 0.77
C LEU A 61 -14.03 -2.33 1.16
N VAL A 62 -13.17 -2.70 2.08
CA VAL A 62 -12.03 -1.90 2.53
C VAL A 62 -10.78 -2.73 2.29
N LEU A 63 -9.81 -2.15 1.59
CA LEU A 63 -8.50 -2.77 1.43
C LEU A 63 -7.67 -2.40 2.64
N ILE A 64 -6.88 -3.32 3.14
CA ILE A 64 -6.07 -3.09 4.33
C ILE A 64 -4.63 -3.38 3.96
N PHE A 65 -3.77 -2.39 4.16
CA PHE A 65 -2.35 -2.46 3.83
C PHE A 65 -1.49 -2.18 5.06
N ASP A 66 -0.40 -2.89 5.26
CA ASP A 66 0.63 -2.41 6.17
C ASP A 66 1.46 -1.27 5.52
N ILE A 67 2.41 -0.73 6.27
CA ILE A 67 3.23 0.39 5.81
C ILE A 67 4.17 0.02 4.65
N TYR A 68 4.69 -1.20 4.64
CA TYR A 68 5.56 -1.69 3.58
C TYR A 68 4.76 -1.95 2.31
N GLU A 69 3.57 -2.53 2.46
CA GLU A 69 2.62 -2.72 1.36
C GLU A 69 2.18 -1.38 0.77
N LEU A 70 1.92 -0.36 1.59
CA LEU A 70 1.57 0.98 1.10
C LEU A 70 2.75 1.66 0.37
N LYS A 71 3.97 1.56 0.92
CA LYS A 71 5.20 2.02 0.24
C LYS A 71 5.38 1.31 -1.11
N ALA A 72 5.25 -0.02 -1.14
CA ALA A 72 5.35 -0.81 -2.36
C ALA A 72 4.27 -0.44 -3.40
N LEU A 73 3.04 -0.19 -2.94
CA LEU A 73 1.95 0.29 -3.79
C LEU A 73 2.26 1.65 -4.41
N ARG A 74 2.83 2.59 -3.65
CA ARG A 74 3.24 3.92 -4.16
C ARG A 74 4.32 3.83 -5.23
N ILE A 75 5.31 2.96 -5.04
CA ILE A 75 6.37 2.69 -6.02
C ILE A 75 5.76 2.07 -7.29
N LEU A 76 4.90 1.06 -7.13
CA LEU A 76 4.22 0.40 -8.26
C LEU A 76 3.37 1.39 -9.08
N LEU A 77 2.74 2.35 -8.41
CA LEU A 77 2.00 3.44 -9.04
C LEU A 77 2.92 4.53 -9.65
N GLY A 78 4.24 4.44 -9.46
CA GLY A 78 5.22 5.43 -9.93
C GLY A 78 5.07 6.79 -9.25
N ILE A 79 4.58 6.80 -8.01
CA ILE A 79 4.47 8.00 -7.16
C ILE A 79 5.85 8.29 -6.55
N ASP A 80 6.42 7.27 -5.92
CA ASP A 80 7.74 7.35 -5.30
C ASP A 80 8.76 6.68 -6.23
N LEU A 81 9.54 7.49 -6.95
CA LEU A 81 10.51 7.03 -7.96
C LEU A 81 11.89 6.71 -7.38
N ASN A 82 12.15 7.13 -6.13
CA ASN A 82 13.39 6.83 -5.40
C ASN A 82 13.33 5.46 -4.70
N GLY A 83 12.69 4.49 -5.37
CA GLY A 83 12.26 3.20 -4.82
C GLY A 83 13.38 2.48 -4.09
N PHE A 84 13.05 1.96 -2.90
CA PHE A 84 13.92 1.21 -1.99
C PHE A 84 15.38 1.68 -2.08
N GLN A 85 15.71 2.76 -1.37
CA GLN A 85 17.01 2.69 -0.69
C GLN A 85 16.93 1.40 0.12
N ASP A 86 17.93 0.52 0.02
CA ASP A 86 18.02 -0.73 0.77
C ASP A 86 17.99 -0.40 2.27
N GLU A 87 16.81 -0.09 2.80
CA GLU A 87 16.56 0.13 4.21
C GLU A 87 16.83 -1.22 4.85
N ILE A 88 17.93 -1.28 5.60
CA ILE A 88 18.30 -2.48 6.35
C ILE A 88 17.13 -2.76 7.30
N ILE A 89 16.46 -3.87 7.06
CA ILE A 89 15.31 -4.32 7.84
C ILE A 89 15.82 -4.69 9.24
N GLU A 90 15.26 -4.07 10.28
CA GLU A 90 15.60 -4.44 11.65
C GLU A 90 14.87 -5.72 12.06
N PRO A 91 15.40 -6.52 13.01
CA PRO A 91 14.70 -7.68 13.52
C PRO A 91 13.30 -7.37 14.07
N ALA A 92 13.07 -6.15 14.54
CA ALA A 92 11.76 -5.68 15.02
C ALA A 92 10.72 -5.49 13.90
N ASP A 93 11.17 -5.34 12.65
CA ASP A 93 10.30 -5.21 11.47
C ASP A 93 9.77 -6.57 11.00
N ILE A 94 10.32 -7.67 11.50
CA ILE A 94 9.95 -9.02 11.09
C ILE A 94 8.93 -9.57 12.09
N ASP A 95 7.73 -9.90 11.61
CA ASP A 95 6.71 -10.59 12.41
C ASP A 95 7.09 -12.07 12.55
N TYR A 96 7.98 -12.36 13.50
CA TYR A 96 8.22 -13.73 13.92
C TYR A 96 7.13 -14.13 14.91
N PRO A 97 6.29 -15.15 14.61
CA PRO A 97 5.51 -15.78 15.65
C PRO A 97 6.51 -16.36 16.66
N LEU A 98 6.48 -15.87 17.90
CA LEU A 98 7.26 -16.43 18.99
C LEU A 98 6.75 -17.86 19.24
N ILE A 99 7.45 -18.83 18.67
CA ILE A 99 7.22 -20.24 18.97
C ILE A 99 7.89 -20.49 20.32
N LEU A 100 7.13 -20.40 21.41
CA LEU A 100 7.58 -20.88 22.72
C LEU A 100 7.41 -22.40 22.76
N ASN A 101 8.51 -23.10 22.95
CA ASN A 101 8.56 -24.54 23.21
C ASN A 101 8.32 -24.82 24.70
#